data_AF-A0A948C523-F1
#
_entry.id   AF-A0A948C523-F1
#
_cell.length_a   1.000
_cell.length_b   1.000
_cell.length_c   1.000
_cell.angle_alpha   90.00
_cell.angle_beta   90.00
_cell.angle_gamma   90.00
#
_symmetry.space_group_name_H-M   'P 1'
#
loop_
_entity.id
_entity.type
_entity.pdbx_description
1 polymer ?
#
loop_
_entity_poly.entity_id
_entity_poly.type
_entity_poly.pdbx_seq_one_letter_code
_entity_poly.pdbx_strand_id
1 'polypeptide(L)'
;MEDILVRNFAYSQTETYPWISEKTLNEFGVDKDTLYLLENPVNPEMPYMRDSMLYCLLAHVAKNSKFFDVFKIFDIGKVWNKSPLNKEK
;
A
#
# COMPACT_ATOMS: atom_id res chain seq x y z
N MET A 1 -20.39 -0.26 -0.02
CA MET A 1 -19.42 -1.37 -0.22
C MET A 1 -18.78 -1.74 1.11
N GLU A 2 -18.18 -0.78 1.83
CA GLU A 2 -17.68 -0.94 3.19
C GLU A 2 -18.66 -1.66 4.14
N ASP A 3 -19.89 -1.15 4.24
CA ASP A 3 -20.95 -1.75 5.07
C ASP A 3 -21.19 -3.23 4.80
N ILE A 4 -21.11 -3.67 3.54
CA ILE A 4 -21.32 -5.08 3.18
C ILE A 4 -20.16 -5.93 3.70
N LEU A 5 -18.92 -5.48 3.52
CA LEU A 5 -17.73 -6.20 3.99
C LEU A 5 -17.71 -6.33 5.52
N VAL A 6 -18.07 -5.26 6.22
CA VAL A 6 -18.10 -5.24 7.68
C VAL A 6 -19.27 -6.05 8.22
N ARG A 7 -20.51 -5.71 7.82
CA ARG A 7 -21.73 -6.27 8.43
C ARG A 7 -22.04 -7.68 7.97
N ASN A 8 -21.80 -8.01 6.69
CA ASN A 8 -22.20 -9.29 6.12
C ASN A 8 -21.05 -10.30 6.10
N PHE A 9 -19.80 -9.83 5.98
CA PHE A 9 -18.63 -10.72 5.84
C PHE A 9 -17.65 -10.68 7.02
N ALA A 10 -17.92 -9.84 8.02
CA ALA A 10 -17.12 -9.68 9.24
C ALA A 10 -15.65 -9.31 8.97
N TYR A 11 -15.41 -8.42 8.01
CA TYR A 11 -14.10 -7.84 7.81
C TYR A 11 -13.84 -6.69 8.78
N SER A 12 -12.60 -6.53 9.22
CA SER A 12 -12.13 -5.34 9.93
C SER A 12 -11.51 -4.35 8.95
N GLN A 13 -12.00 -3.11 8.95
CA GLN A 13 -11.35 -2.04 8.20
C GLN A 13 -10.07 -1.61 8.91
N THR A 14 -9.01 -1.41 8.14
CA THR A 14 -7.73 -0.89 8.63
C THR A 14 -7.34 0.32 7.79
N GLU A 15 -6.49 1.18 8.34
CA GLU A 15 -5.93 2.32 7.63
C GLU A 15 -4.43 2.14 7.48
N THR A 16 -3.95 2.34 6.26
CA THR A 16 -2.53 2.23 5.94
C THR A 16 -1.99 3.53 5.37
N TYR A 17 -0.78 3.90 5.80
CA TYR A 17 -0.07 5.04 5.24
C TYR A 17 0.31 4.79 3.78
N PRO A 18 0.25 5.81 2.91
CA PRO A 18 0.55 5.66 1.49
C PRO A 18 2.05 5.63 1.17
N TRP A 19 2.92 5.75 2.17
CA TRP A 19 4.36 5.84 2.01
C TRP A 19 5.04 4.48 2.04
N ILE A 20 6.01 4.27 1.16
CA ILE A 20 6.68 2.99 0.94
C ILE A 20 8.20 3.18 0.98
N SER A 21 8.89 2.20 1.57
CA SER A 21 10.36 2.16 1.63
C SER A 21 10.95 1.49 0.39
N GLU A 22 12.19 1.85 0.04
CA GLU A 22 12.92 1.19 -1.05
C GLU A 22 13.09 -0.31 -0.82
N LYS A 23 13.25 -0.72 0.46
CA LYS A 23 13.32 -2.14 0.84
C LYS A 23 12.06 -2.90 0.40
N THR A 24 10.88 -2.35 0.69
CA THR A 24 9.61 -2.97 0.29
C THR A 24 9.48 -3.01 -1.24
N LEU A 25 9.88 -1.96 -1.96
CA LEU A 25 9.85 -2.00 -3.43
C LEU A 25 10.73 -3.14 -3.99
N ASN A 26 11.93 -3.32 -3.43
CA ASN A 26 12.84 -4.40 -3.82
C ASN A 26 12.26 -5.79 -3.53
N GLU A 27 11.60 -5.98 -2.38
CA GLU A 27 10.95 -7.25 -2.02
C GLU A 27 9.82 -7.64 -3.00
N PHE A 28 9.16 -6.63 -3.58
CA PHE A 28 8.08 -6.81 -4.56
C PHE A 28 8.56 -6.72 -6.02
N GLY A 29 9.85 -6.46 -6.26
CA GLY A 29 10.41 -6.33 -7.61
C GLY A 29 9.87 -5.13 -8.39
N VAL A 30 9.53 -4.04 -7.69
CA VAL A 30 8.95 -2.83 -8.28
C VAL A 30 10.03 -1.84 -8.62
N ASP A 31 10.00 -1.33 -9.86
CA ASP A 31 10.90 -0.26 -10.29
C ASP A 31 10.50 1.08 -9.64
N LYS A 32 11.33 1.55 -8.71
CA LYS A 32 11.12 2.80 -7.98
C LYS A 32 11.01 4.04 -8.87
N ASP A 33 11.60 4.02 -10.07
CA ASP A 33 11.54 5.15 -11.01
C ASP A 33 10.12 5.34 -11.59
N THR A 34 9.27 4.32 -11.48
CA THR A 34 7.85 4.39 -11.84
C THR A 34 6.96 5.03 -10.76
N LEU A 35 7.48 5.20 -9.53
CA LEU A 35 6.75 5.77 -8.39
C LEU A 35 7.04 7.25 -8.17
N TYR A 36 6.09 7.97 -7.56
CA TYR A 36 6.34 9.35 -7.13
C TYR A 36 7.24 9.36 -5.89
N LEU A 37 8.33 10.14 -5.98
CA LEU A 37 9.22 10.44 -4.86
C LEU A 37 8.74 11.74 -4.19
N LEU A 38 8.64 11.72 -2.86
CA LEU A 38 8.38 12.91 -2.08
C LEU A 38 9.64 13.78 -2.02
N GLU A 39 9.50 15.07 -2.31
CA GLU A 39 10.61 16.03 -2.22
C GLU A 39 11.06 16.25 -0.77
N ASN A 40 10.09 16.31 0.16
CA ASN A 40 10.32 16.54 1.58
C ASN A 40 9.60 15.47 2.42
N PRO A 41 10.09 14.21 2.43
CA PRO A 41 9.44 13.14 3.17
C PRO A 41 9.56 13.36 4.68
N VAL A 42 8.46 13.16 5.41
CA VAL A 42 8.45 13.21 6.88
C VAL A 42 9.30 12.08 7.46
N ASN A 43 9.26 10.90 6.84
CA ASN A 43 10.13 9.78 7.15
C ASN A 43 11.08 9.52 5.97
N PRO A 44 12.39 9.79 6.09
CA PRO A 44 13.37 9.56 5.02
C PRO A 44 13.45 8.10 4.55
N GLU A 45 13.08 7.13 5.39
CA GLU A 45 13.10 5.70 5.05
C GLU A 45 11.90 5.27 4.17
N MET A 46 10.85 6.08 4.09
CA MET A 46 9.64 5.80 3.31
C MET A 46 9.31 6.95 2.35
N PRO A 47 10.18 7.26 1.38
CA PRO A 47 10.04 8.48 0.58
C PRO A 47 9.12 8.30 -0.65
N TYR A 48 8.70 7.08 -0.99
CA TYR A 48 7.91 6.80 -2.19
C TYR A 48 6.41 6.74 -1.90
N MET A 49 5.57 7.23 -2.81
CA MET A 49 4.12 7.05 -2.75
C MET A 49 3.73 5.72 -3.41
N ARG A 50 2.89 4.92 -2.74
CA ARG A 50 2.43 3.62 -3.24
C ARG A 50 1.64 3.74 -4.55
N ASP A 51 1.89 2.81 -5.45
CA ASP A 51 1.08 2.53 -6.65
C ASP A 51 0.08 1.38 -6.42
N SER A 52 0.22 0.64 -5.31
CA SER A 52 -0.65 -0.47 -4.93
C SER A 52 -0.95 -0.50 -3.43
N MET A 53 -2.18 -0.89 -3.07
CA MET A 53 -2.56 -1.15 -1.67
C MET A 53 -1.94 -2.44 -1.11
N LEU A 54 -1.45 -3.32 -1.99
CA LEU A 54 -1.03 -4.67 -1.63
C LEU A 54 0.14 -4.69 -0.65
N TYR A 55 1.10 -3.76 -0.77
CA TYR A 55 2.27 -3.71 0.11
C TYR A 55 1.86 -3.56 1.58
N CYS A 56 1.00 -2.57 1.86
CA CYS A 56 0.59 -2.26 3.22
C CYS A 56 -0.35 -3.33 3.78
N LEU A 57 -1.27 -3.84 2.96
CA LEU A 57 -2.17 -4.92 3.37
C LEU A 57 -1.41 -6.21 3.68
N LEU A 58 -0.42 -6.60 2.87
CA LEU A 58 0.41 -7.77 3.16
C LEU A 58 1.29 -7.58 4.41
N ALA A 59 1.80 -6.37 4.65
CA ALA A 59 2.50 -6.06 5.89
C ALA A 59 1.58 -6.23 7.12
N HIS A 60 0.32 -5.79 7.02
CA HIS A 60 -0.69 -6.04 8.05
C HIS A 60 -1.00 -7.54 8.19
N VAL A 61 -1.12 -8.29 7.09
CA VAL A 61 -1.32 -9.75 7.14
C VAL A 61 -0.16 -10.44 7.86
N ALA A 62 1.08 -10.15 7.46
CA ALA A 62 2.28 -10.76 8.06
C ALA A 62 2.46 -10.43 9.55
N LYS A 63 2.00 -9.23 9.97
CA LYS A 63 2.02 -8.84 11.40
C LYS A 63 0.94 -9.58 12.19
N ASN A 64 -0.27 -9.69 11.66
CA ASN A 64 -1.42 -10.26 12.36
C ASN A 64 -1.43 -11.79 12.34
N SER A 65 -0.85 -12.44 11.32
CA SER A 65 -0.77 -13.90 11.23
C SER A 65 0.02 -14.55 12.36
N LYS A 66 0.78 -13.78 13.13
CA LYS A 66 1.49 -14.24 14.33
C LYS A 66 0.57 -14.40 15.55
N PHE A 67 -0.61 -13.79 15.52
CA PHE A 67 -1.53 -13.69 16.67
C PHE A 67 -2.91 -14.26 16.38
N PHE A 68 -3.32 -14.34 15.11
CA PHE A 68 -4.65 -14.79 14.71
C PHE A 68 -4.54 -15.87 13.64
N ASP A 69 -5.18 -17.02 13.89
CA ASP A 69 -5.25 -18.12 12.92
C ASP A 69 -6.11 -17.75 11.70
N VAL A 70 -7.17 -16.97 11.92
CA VAL A 70 -8.07 -16.49 10.88
C VAL A 70 -8.45 -15.04 11.16
N PHE A 71 -8.26 -14.19 10.16
CA PHE A 71 -8.69 -12.79 10.20
C PHE A 71 -9.00 -12.30 8.78
N LYS A 72 -9.81 -11.26 8.67
CA LYS A 72 -10.21 -10.65 7.40
C LYS A 72 -10.08 -9.14 7.51
N ILE A 73 -9.25 -8.54 6.67
CA ILE A 73 -9.01 -7.10 6.68
C ILE A 73 -9.20 -6.51 5.28
N PHE A 74 -9.55 -5.23 5.23
CA PHE A 74 -9.55 -4.43 4.01
C PHE A 74 -9.19 -2.98 4.36
N ASP A 75 -8.78 -2.23 3.35
CA ASP A 75 -8.52 -0.80 3.42
C ASP A 75 -9.03 -0.15 2.12
N ILE A 76 -9.49 1.09 2.21
CA ILE A 76 -9.92 1.92 1.09
C ILE A 76 -9.01 3.16 1.08
N GLY A 77 -8.01 3.13 0.20
CA GLY A 77 -7.02 4.19 0.09
C GLY A 77 -6.70 4.56 -1.36
N LYS A 78 -6.07 5.72 -1.52
CA LYS A 78 -5.56 6.16 -2.82
C LYS A 78 -4.24 5.46 -3.16
N VAL A 79 -4.01 5.33 -4.46
CA VAL A 79 -2.76 4.89 -5.08
C VAL A 79 -2.38 5.89 -6.17
N TRP A 80 -1.09 6.00 -6.48
CA TRP A 80 -0.58 6.96 -7.45
C TRP A 80 0.26 6.23 -8.49
N ASN A 81 -0.15 6.34 -9.75
CA ASN A 81 0.57 5.79 -10.89
C ASN A 81 1.11 6.96 -11.72
N LYS A 82 2.39 6.94 -12.08
CA LYS A 82 2.89 7.85 -13.12
C LYS A 82 2.22 7.45 -14.43
N SER A 83 1.47 8.37 -15.05
CA SER A 83 1.08 8.17 -16.45
C SER A 83 2.35 8.00 -17.27
N PRO A 84 2.38 7.13 -18.29
CA PRO A 84 3.44 7.22 -19.28
C PRO A 84 3.46 8.66 -19.79
N LEU A 85 4.61 9.32 -19.63
CA LEU A 85 4.88 10.58 -20.30
C LEU A 85 4.65 10.30 -21.79
N ASN A 86 3.61 10.88 -22.38
CA ASN A 86 3.58 11.03 -23.82
C ASN A 86 4.86 11.78 -24.17
N LYS A 87 5.85 11.06 -24.67
CA LYS A 87 7.03 11.67 -25.28
C LYS A 87 6.50 12.35 -26.54
N GLU A 88 6.06 13.59 -26.41
CA GLU A 88 5.84 14.45 -27.57
C GLU A 88 7.17 14.45 -28.34
N LYS A 89 7.10 13.90 -29.56
CA LYS A 89 8.17 13.93 -30.55
C LYS A 89 8.21 15.30 -31.21
#